data_AF-A0A133YMF5-F1
#
_entry.id   AF-A0A133YMF5-F1
#
_cell.length_a   1.000
_cell.length_b   1.000
_cell.length_c   1.000
_cell.angle_alpha   90.00
_cell.angle_beta   90.00
_cell.angle_gamma   90.00
#
_symmetry.space_group_name_H-M   'P 1'
#
loop_
_entity.id
_entity.type
_entity.pdbx_description
1 polymer ?
#
loop_
_entity_poly.entity_id
_entity_poly.type
_entity_poly.pdbx_seq_one_letter_code
_entity_poly.pdbx_strand_id
1 'polypeptide(L)' 'MISLSAKKVKIVKKENNISTLKEVYASNVKISEIIRVFSGDIISLDGVVVSGQSVVDQSTLTGNLFQ' A
#
# COMPACT_ATOMS: atom_id res chain seq x y z
N MET A 1 15.20 11.31 14.94
CA MET A 1 15.34 11.35 13.47
C MET A 1 14.38 10.33 12.87
N ILE A 2 13.25 10.77 12.30
CA ILE A 2 12.41 9.84 11.54
C ILE A 2 13.00 9.79 10.14
N SER A 3 13.65 8.67 9.83
CA SER A 3 14.06 8.33 8.47
C SER A 3 12.79 8.16 7.65
N LEU A 4 12.31 9.25 7.06
CA LEU A 4 11.24 9.24 6.08
C LEU A 4 11.81 8.73 4.77
N SER A 5 12.21 7.45 4.75
CA SER A 5 12.58 6.79 3.51
C SER A 5 11.35 6.85 2.61
N ALA A 6 11.43 7.59 1.52
CA ALA A 6 10.29 7.87 0.66
C ALA A 6 9.77 6.55 0.08
N LYS A 7 8.76 5.97 0.72
CA LYS A 7 8.20 4.67 0.31
C LYS A 7 7.39 4.86 -0.97
N LYS A 8 7.70 4.06 -1.98
CA LYS A 8 6.94 4.03 -3.23
C LYS A 8 5.79 3.05 -3.12
N VAL A 9 4.68 3.37 -3.77
CA VAL A 9 3.49 2.53 -3.86
C VAL A 9 3.03 2.44 -5.31
N LYS A 10 2.33 1.36 -5.64
CA LYS A 10 1.86 1.06 -7.00
C LYS A 10 0.36 1.37 -7.08
N ILE A 11 -0.01 2.47 -7.73
CA ILE A 11 -1.40 2.83 -7.97
C ILE A 11 -1.92 2.05 -9.18
N VAL A 12 -3.15 1.55 -9.08
CA VAL A 12 -3.90 0.99 -10.21
C VAL A 12 -4.59 2.13 -10.96
N LYS A 13 -4.20 2.35 -12.21
CA LYS A 13 -4.90 3.26 -13.12
C LYS A 13 -5.75 2.44 -14.09
N LYS A 14 -7.02 2.81 -14.22
CA LYS A 14 -7.93 2.22 -15.19
C LYS A 14 -8.14 3.20 -16.34
N GLU A 15 -7.56 2.90 -17.48
CA GLU A 15 -7.75 3.66 -18.72
C GLU A 15 -8.28 2.70 -19.79
N ASN A 16 -9.41 3.01 -20.42
CA ASN A 16 -10.01 2.23 -21.52
C ASN A 16 -10.13 0.71 -21.25
N ASN A 17 -10.63 0.31 -20.07
CA ASN A 17 -10.72 -1.09 -19.61
C ASN A 17 -9.39 -1.83 -19.39
N ILE A 18 -8.26 -1.14 -19.51
CA ILE A 18 -6.94 -1.69 -19.25
C ILE A 18 -6.47 -1.15 -17.89
N SER A 19 -6.14 -2.06 -16.98
CA SER A 19 -5.57 -1.74 -15.68
C SER A 19 -4.04 -1.70 -15.79
N THR A 20 -3.46 -0.51 -15.63
CA THR A 20 -2.01 -0.31 -15.59
C THR A 20 -1.56 0.00 -14.16
N LEU A 21 -0.30 -0.30 -13.86
CA LEU A 21 0.32 0.01 -12.58
C LEU A 21 1.27 1.20 -12.76
N LYS A 22 1.16 2.18 -11.86
CA LYS A 22 2.08 3.32 -11.80
C LYS A 22 2.72 3.42 -10.43
N GLU A 23 4.04 3.45 -10.39
CA GLU A 23 4.77 3.75 -9.16
C GLU A 23 4.78 5.25 -8.85
N VAL A 24 4.42 5.58 -7.62
CA VAL A 24 4.48 6.95 -7.08
C VAL A 24 4.99 6.92 -5.64
N TYR A 25 5.45 8.05 -5.14
CA TYR A 25 5.73 8.20 -3.71
C TYR A 25 4.42 8.20 -2.90
N ALA A 26 4.44 7.58 -1.72
CA ALA A 26 3.31 7.52 -0.80
C ALA A 26 2.75 8.92 -0.48
N SER A 27 3.61 9.95 -0.41
CA SER A 27 3.22 11.34 -0.21
C SER A 27 2.35 11.93 -1.32
N ASN A 28 2.37 11.35 -2.52
CA ASN A 28 1.69 11.87 -3.70
C ASN A 28 0.39 11.10 -4.02
N VAL A 29 0.03 10.12 -3.20
CA VAL A 29 -1.22 9.38 -3.34
C VAL A 29 -2.38 10.26 -2.93
N LYS A 30 -3.44 10.27 -3.73
CA LYS A 30 -4.67 10.99 -3.45
C LYS A 30 -5.67 10.09 -2.72
N ILE A 31 -6.54 10.71 -1.93
CA ILE A 31 -7.68 10.04 -1.31
C ILE A 31 -8.53 9.37 -2.40
N SER A 32 -8.98 8.15 -2.13
CA SER A 32 -9.76 7.29 -3.05
C SER A 32 -8.99 6.64 -4.20
N GLU A 33 -7.66 6.74 -4.25
CA GLU A 33 -6.86 5.93 -5.18
C GLU A 33 -6.71 4.49 -4.68
N ILE A 34 -6.76 3.54 -5.62
CA ILE A 34 -6.55 2.11 -5.32
C ILE A 34 -5.07 1.79 -5.50
N ILE A 35 -4.44 1.31 -4.43
CA ILE A 35 -3.07 0.79 -4.46
C ILE A 35 -3.07 -0.73 -4.56
N ARG A 36 -2.10 -1.29 -5.29
CA ARG A 36 -1.86 -2.73 -5.37
C ARG A 36 -0.65 -3.09 -4.50
N VAL A 37 -0.87 -4.03 -3.59
CA VAL A 37 0.15 -4.57 -2.68
C VAL A 37 0.51 -5.97 -3.15
N PHE A 38 1.80 -6.24 -3.33
CA PHE A 38 2.31 -7.58 -3.62
C PHE A 38 2.83 -8.26 -2.35
N SER A 39 3.02 -9.58 -2.39
CA SER A 39 3.62 -10.32 -1.28
C SER A 39 5.01 -9.75 -0.95
N GLY A 40 5.23 -9.39 0.31
CA GLY A 40 6.47 -8.76 0.79
C GLY A 40 6.53 -7.23 0.62
N ASP A 41 5.54 -6.61 -0.03
CA ASP A 41 5.46 -5.14 -0.08
C ASP A 41 5.09 -4.57 1.30
N ILE A 42 5.61 -3.39 1.62
CA ILE A 42 5.26 -2.65 2.83
C ILE A 42 4.06 -1.73 2.56
N ILE A 43 2.96 -1.96 3.29
CA ILE A 43 1.82 -1.05 3.28
C ILE A 43 2.24 0.25 3.98
N SER A 44 2.30 1.33 3.20
CA SER A 44 2.89 2.61 3.63
C SER A 44 1.86 3.68 3.98
N LEU A 45 0.58 3.41 3.74
CA LEU A 45 -0.55 4.32 3.91
C LEU A 45 -1.71 3.56 4.54
N ASP A 46 -2.57 4.30 5.24
CA ASP A 46 -3.81 3.75 5.78
C ASP A 46 -4.90 3.63 4.71
N GLY A 47 -5.77 2.63 4.83
CA GLY A 47 -6.85 2.41 3.88
C GLY A 47 -7.70 1.19 4.23
N VAL A 48 -8.61 0.86 3.32
CA VAL A 48 -9.48 -0.32 3.39
C VAL A 48 -9.12 -1.29 2.28
N VAL A 49 -9.08 -2.58 2.60
CA VAL A 49 -8.90 -3.65 1.61
C VAL A 49 -10.18 -3.75 0.78
N VAL A 50 -10.08 -3.39 -0.50
CA VAL A 50 -11.21 -3.44 -1.45
C VAL A 50 -11.30 -4.76 -2.21
N SER A 51 -10.21 -5.55 -2.25
CA SER A 51 -10.15 -6.82 -2.97
C SER A 51 -8.98 -7.68 -2.49
N GLY A 52 -9.19 -9.00 -2.44
CA GLY A 52 -8.18 -9.99 -2.04
C GLY A 52 -8.11 -10.23 -0.54
N GLN A 53 -7.27 -11.20 -0.15
CA GLN A 53 -6.99 -11.54 1.24
C GLN A 53 -5.50 -11.87 1.39
N SER A 54 -4.89 -11.43 2.49
CA SER A 54 -3.52 -11.76 2.86
C SER A 54 -3.34 -11.55 4.36
N VAL A 55 -2.34 -12.24 4.94
CA VAL A 55 -1.87 -11.94 6.29
C VAL A 55 -0.88 -10.78 6.21
N VAL A 56 -1.03 -9.79 7.10
CA VAL A 56 -0.17 -8.60 7.18
C VAL A 56 0.42 -8.54 8.57
N ASP A 57 1.75 -8.52 8.66
CA ASP A 57 2.45 -8.35 9.94
C ASP A 57 2.37 -6.90 10.41
N GLN A 58 1.67 -6.72 11.53
CA GLN A 58 1.48 -5.42 12.20
C GLN A 58 2.24 -5.35 13.53
N SER A 59 3.09 -6.33 13.85
CA SER A 59 3.81 -6.41 15.13
C SER A 59 4.67 -5.18 15.40
N THR A 60 5.30 -4.63 14.35
CA THR A 60 6.14 -3.42 14.43
C THR A 60 5.34 -2.17 14.83
N LEU A 61 4.04 -2.12 14.53
CA LEU A 61 3.19 -0.96 14.84
C LEU A 61 2.37 -1.17 16.13
N THR A 62 1.82 -2.36 16.31
CA THR A 62 0.87 -2.67 17.39
C THR A 62 1.53 -3.28 18.62
N GLY A 63 2.79 -3.73 18.52
CA GLY A 63 3.50 -4.44 19.58
C GLY A 63 3.02 -5.87 19.81
N ASN A 64 1.98 -6.32 19.11
CA ASN A 64 1.43 -7.66 19.24
C ASN A 64 2.00 -8.55 18.11
N LEU A 65 2.78 -9.57 18.48
CA LEU A 65 3.00 -10.71 17.60
C LEU A 65 1.68 -11.47 17.48
N PHE A 66 1.37 -11.92 16.26
CA PHE A 66 0.22 -12.79 15.97
C PHE A 66 0.02 -13.84 17.07
N GLN A 67 -1.17 -13.85 17.66
CA GLN A 67 -1.64 -14.92 18.55
C GLN A 67 -2.51 -15.90 17.76
#